data_AF-A0A0M3JGI7-F1
#
_entry.id   AF-A0A0M3JGI7-F1
#
_cell.length_a   1.000
_cell.length_b   1.000
_cell.length_c   1.000
_cell.angle_alpha   90.00
_cell.angle_beta   90.00
_cell.angle_gamma   90.00
#
_symmetry.space_group_name_H-M   'P 1'
#
loop_
_entity.id
_entity.type
_entity.pdbx_description
1 polymer ?
#
loop_
_entity_poly.entity_id
_entity_poly.type
_entity_poly.pdbx_seq_one_letter_code
_entity_poly.pdbx_strand_id
1 'polypeptide(L)'
;MTLINSTVVFISPKPNPRQQILVSEVPRKPNPKCYTCSEQRELIVKTNTKLTTVRSFEAKFLKGILNMVAPDAIIATNSNIIVSSEEGETDAIADRKLEEVGVVNGCLLSCDDFLQQFKVRVQVSHDGTLE
;
A
#
# COMPACT_ATOMS: atom_id res chain seq x y z
N MET A 1 20.09 7.91 26.41
CA MET A 1 19.75 8.44 25.07
C MET A 1 20.96 8.21 24.18
N THR A 2 21.03 7.03 23.56
CA THR A 2 22.24 6.56 22.88
C THR A 2 22.40 7.30 21.57
N LEU A 3 23.53 8.00 21.40
CA LEU A 3 23.91 8.68 20.16
C LEU A 3 24.19 7.62 19.09
N ILE A 4 23.17 7.26 18.32
CA ILE A 4 23.35 6.46 17.11
C ILE A 4 23.98 7.39 16.07
N ASN A 5 25.30 7.31 15.91
CA ASN A 5 26.06 8.11 14.95
C ASN A 5 25.95 7.53 13.53
N SER A 6 24.73 7.31 13.05
CA SER A 6 24.46 6.75 11.72
C SER A 6 24.32 7.86 10.68
N THR A 7 24.98 7.69 9.53
CA THR A 7 24.90 8.61 8.38
C THR A 7 24.43 7.85 7.14
N VAL A 8 23.73 8.55 6.25
CA VAL A 8 23.46 8.07 4.90
C VAL A 8 24.66 8.43 4.04
N VAL A 9 25.29 7.45 3.40
CA VAL A 9 26.47 7.70 2.56
C VAL A 9 26.08 7.52 1.10
N PHE A 10 26.22 8.59 0.32
CA PHE A 10 26.04 8.57 -1.13
C PHE A 10 27.40 8.41 -1.81
N ILE A 11 27.47 7.52 -2.79
CA ILE A 11 28.64 7.36 -3.65
C ILE A 11 28.36 7.96 -5.03
N SER A 12 29.27 8.80 -5.51
CA SER A 12 29.16 9.44 -6.83
C SER A 12 30.30 8.99 -7.76
N PRO A 13 30.05 8.71 -9.06
CA PRO A 13 31.10 8.28 -9.98
C PRO A 13 32.20 9.33 -10.22
N LYS A 14 31.91 10.61 -9.99
CA LYS A 14 32.85 11.73 -10.08
C LYS A 14 32.80 12.54 -8.77
N PRO A 15 33.92 13.19 -8.38
CA PRO A 15 33.93 14.05 -7.21
C PRO A 15 32.93 15.21 -7.35
N ASN A 16 32.23 15.55 -6.27
CA ASN A 16 31.43 16.76 -6.20
C ASN A 16 32.33 18.03 -6.21
N PRO A 17 31.78 19.26 -6.22
CA PRO A 17 32.57 20.50 -6.16
C PRO A 17 33.46 20.64 -4.92
N ARG A 18 33.22 19.83 -3.87
CA ARG A 18 34.04 19.74 -2.66
C ARG A 18 35.09 18.61 -2.74
N GLN A 19 35.30 18.03 -3.92
CA GLN A 19 36.22 16.92 -4.20
C GLN A 19 35.89 15.62 -3.43
N GLN A 20 34.62 15.42 -3.07
CA GLN A 20 34.17 14.23 -2.36
C GLN A 20 33.49 13.25 -3.30
N ILE A 21 33.88 11.97 -3.23
CA ILE A 21 33.24 10.83 -3.90
C ILE A 21 32.19 10.18 -2.99
N LEU A 22 32.51 10.09 -1.70
CA LEU A 22 31.62 9.64 -0.64
C LEU A 22 31.10 10.86 0.10
N VAL A 23 29.78 11.05 0.10
CA VAL A 23 29.12 12.18 0.76
C VAL A 23 28.23 11.62 1.87
N SER A 24 28.58 11.92 3.11
CA SER A 24 27.77 11.57 4.28
C SER A 24 26.73 12.66 4.55
N GLU A 25 25.48 12.24 4.75
CA GLU A 25 24.37 13.09 5.14
C GLU A 25 23.69 12.56 6.41
N VAL A 26 23.07 13.47 7.17
CA VAL A 26 22.27 13.10 8.33
C VAL A 26 20.96 12.46 7.84
N PRO A 27 20.56 11.29 8.39
CA PRO A 27 19.30 10.66 8.04
C PRO A 27 18.11 11.60 8.25
N ARG A 28 17.18 11.61 7.30
CA ARG A 28 15.95 12.40 7.43
C ARG A 28 15.04 11.80 8.50
N LYS A 29 14.28 12.66 9.16
CA LYS A 29 13.21 12.22 10.08
C LYS A 29 12.13 11.44 9.31
N PRO A 30 11.36 10.56 9.99
CA PRO A 30 10.23 9.87 9.37
C PRO A 30 9.27 10.83 8.67
N ASN A 31 8.82 10.46 7.47
CA ASN A 31 7.84 11.25 6.73
C ASN A 31 6.45 11.05 7.36
N PRO A 32 5.78 12.10 7.86
CA PRO A 32 4.47 11.97 8.48
C PRO A 32 3.38 11.50 7.50
N LYS A 33 3.61 11.59 6.18
CA LYS A 33 2.70 11.14 5.12
C LYS A 33 3.04 9.74 4.58
N CYS A 34 4.02 9.04 5.16
CA CYS A 34 4.40 7.71 4.71
C CYS A 34 3.26 6.70 4.99
N TYR A 35 2.75 6.01 3.98
CA TYR A 35 1.68 5.03 4.18
C TYR A 35 2.15 3.79 4.98
N THR A 36 3.46 3.56 5.11
CA THR A 36 4.03 2.43 5.86
C THR A 36 4.30 2.78 7.32
N CYS A 37 5.06 3.85 7.58
CA CYS A 37 5.59 4.13 8.92
C CYS A 37 4.90 5.29 9.65
N SER A 38 3.98 6.02 9.01
CA SER A 38 3.17 7.01 9.73
C SER A 38 2.19 6.33 10.68
N GLU A 39 1.58 7.10 11.57
CA GLU A 39 0.47 6.62 12.42
C GLU A 39 -0.85 6.56 11.64
N GLN A 40 -1.06 7.47 10.69
CA GLN A 40 -2.32 7.57 9.95
C GLN A 40 -2.50 6.43 8.93
N ARG A 41 -1.42 6.09 8.20
CA ARG A 41 -1.35 5.03 7.17
C ARG A 41 -2.58 5.01 6.26
N GLU A 42 -2.80 6.12 5.55
CA GLU A 42 -3.90 6.25 4.59
C GLU A 42 -3.38 6.55 3.20
N LEU A 43 -4.06 6.02 2.18
CA LEU A 43 -3.82 6.34 0.78
C LEU A 43 -5.11 6.26 -0.04
N ILE A 44 -5.07 6.82 -1.24
CA ILE A 44 -6.17 6.75 -2.21
C ILE A 44 -5.71 5.93 -3.41
N VAL A 45 -6.50 4.93 -3.79
CA VAL A 45 -6.33 4.18 -5.04
C VAL A 45 -7.39 4.62 -6.04
N LYS A 46 -6.95 5.08 -7.20
CA LYS A 46 -7.86 5.41 -8.30
C LYS A 46 -7.94 4.22 -9.26
N THR A 47 -9.14 3.71 -9.49
CA THR A 47 -9.36 2.55 -10.38
C THR A 47 -10.78 2.54 -10.94
N ASN A 48 -10.99 1.82 -12.04
CA ASN A 48 -12.33 1.55 -12.55
C ASN A 48 -12.96 0.37 -11.80
N THR A 49 -13.81 0.66 -10.81
CA THR A 49 -14.50 -0.36 -9.98
C THR A 49 -15.42 -1.30 -10.76
N LYS A 50 -15.80 -0.92 -11.99
CA LYS A 50 -16.66 -1.71 -12.87
C LYS A 50 -15.88 -2.69 -13.75
N LEU A 51 -14.58 -2.46 -13.93
CA LEU A 51 -13.71 -3.32 -14.73
C LEU A 51 -12.76 -4.15 -13.87
N THR A 52 -12.27 -3.58 -12.77
CA THR A 52 -11.31 -4.24 -11.89
C THR A 52 -11.97 -5.39 -11.14
N THR A 53 -11.38 -6.57 -11.19
CA THR A 53 -11.80 -7.74 -10.40
C THR A 53 -11.15 -7.73 -9.02
N VAL A 54 -11.76 -8.43 -8.06
CA VAL A 54 -11.17 -8.64 -6.72
C VAL A 54 -9.76 -9.26 -6.83
N ARG A 55 -9.62 -10.32 -7.63
CA ARG A 55 -8.33 -10.98 -7.91
C ARG A 55 -7.28 -10.01 -8.45
N SER A 56 -7.66 -9.14 -9.38
CA SER A 56 -6.74 -8.15 -9.94
C SER A 56 -6.34 -7.11 -8.90
N PHE A 57 -7.28 -6.67 -8.07
CA PHE A 57 -7.01 -5.73 -6.98
C PHE A 57 -6.04 -6.32 -5.96
N GLU A 58 -6.26 -7.56 -5.52
CA GLU A 58 -5.35 -8.27 -4.64
C GLU A 58 -3.95 -8.42 -5.27
N ALA A 59 -3.87 -9.03 -6.46
CA ALA A 59 -2.59 -9.37 -7.07
C ALA A 59 -1.79 -8.14 -7.51
N LYS A 60 -2.43 -7.17 -8.18
CA LYS A 60 -1.72 -6.03 -8.78
C LYS A 60 -1.54 -4.88 -7.79
N PHE A 61 -2.54 -4.60 -6.94
CA PHE A 61 -2.49 -3.45 -6.05
C PHE A 61 -1.98 -3.83 -4.65
N LEU A 62 -2.66 -4.74 -3.94
CA LEU A 62 -2.25 -5.09 -2.56
C LEU A 62 -0.89 -5.79 -2.54
N LYS A 63 -0.72 -6.86 -3.33
CA LYS A 63 0.54 -7.59 -3.43
C LYS A 63 1.56 -6.85 -4.30
N GLY A 64 1.15 -6.40 -5.48
CA GLY A 64 2.07 -5.80 -6.46
C GLY A 64 2.58 -4.39 -6.12
N ILE A 65 1.73 -3.50 -5.60
CA ILE A 65 2.10 -2.10 -5.33
C ILE A 65 2.40 -1.89 -3.85
N LEU A 66 1.53 -2.39 -2.95
CA LEU A 66 1.73 -2.24 -1.51
C LEU A 66 2.69 -3.27 -0.92
N ASN A 67 3.15 -4.25 -1.70
CA ASN A 67 4.07 -5.30 -1.29
C ASN A 67 3.58 -6.11 -0.08
N MET A 68 2.26 -6.28 0.04
CA MET A 68 1.68 -7.22 1.00
C MET A 68 1.99 -8.66 0.57
N VAL A 69 2.31 -9.51 1.54
CA VAL A 69 2.57 -10.94 1.35
C VAL A 69 1.25 -11.70 1.36
N ALA A 70 0.43 -11.49 2.39
CA ALA A 70 -0.82 -12.21 2.63
C ALA A 70 -1.88 -11.19 3.10
N PRO A 71 -2.47 -10.43 2.14
CA PRO A 71 -3.37 -9.36 2.47
C PRO A 71 -4.77 -9.86 2.86
N ASP A 72 -5.32 -9.26 3.89
CA ASP A 72 -6.74 -9.28 4.21
C ASP A 72 -7.32 -7.88 3.96
N ALA A 73 -8.49 -7.80 3.34
CA ALA A 73 -9.14 -6.52 3.09
C ALA A 73 -10.63 -6.57 3.42
N ILE A 74 -11.08 -5.62 4.23
CA ILE A 74 -12.47 -5.46 4.64
C ILE A 74 -13.00 -4.07 4.30
N ILE A 75 -14.27 -3.97 3.96
CA ILE A 75 -14.97 -2.69 3.82
C ILE A 75 -15.24 -2.15 5.23
N ALA A 76 -14.65 -1.00 5.56
CA ALA A 76 -14.64 -0.47 6.93
C ALA A 76 -16.05 -0.11 7.48
N THR A 77 -17.03 0.11 6.61
CA THR A 77 -18.38 0.54 7.01
C THR A 77 -19.32 -0.61 7.36
N ASN A 78 -19.14 -1.79 6.77
CA ASN A 78 -20.05 -2.93 6.94
C ASN A 78 -19.33 -4.24 7.26
N SER A 79 -18.01 -4.19 7.46
CA SER A 79 -17.16 -5.34 7.77
C SER A 79 -17.22 -6.48 6.73
N ASN A 80 -17.62 -6.18 5.49
CA ASN A 80 -17.64 -7.19 4.43
C ASN A 80 -16.20 -7.51 4.01
N ILE A 81 -15.85 -8.79 4.02
CA ILE A 81 -14.53 -9.29 3.62
C ILE A 81 -14.50 -9.39 2.09
N ILE A 82 -13.51 -8.75 1.46
CA ILE A 82 -13.35 -8.76 -0.01
C ILE A 82 -12.10 -9.51 -0.45
N VAL A 83 -11.08 -9.58 0.39
CA VAL A 83 -9.86 -10.36 0.19
C VAL A 83 -9.55 -11.02 1.53
N SER A 84 -9.28 -12.32 1.50
CA SER A 84 -8.84 -13.08 2.67
C SER A 84 -7.51 -13.76 2.36
N SER A 85 -6.60 -13.78 3.33
CA SER A 85 -5.35 -14.52 3.26
C SER A 85 -5.54 -16.03 3.46
N GLU A 86 -6.69 -16.45 3.97
CA GLU A 86 -7.06 -17.86 4.15
C GLU A 86 -7.60 -18.47 2.84
N GLU A 87 -7.06 -19.63 2.46
CA GLU A 87 -7.40 -20.31 1.20
C GLU A 87 -8.88 -20.73 1.18
N GLY A 88 -9.57 -20.41 0.07
CA GLY A 88 -10.97 -20.81 -0.15
C GLY A 88 -12.03 -19.84 0.39
N GLU A 89 -11.69 -18.86 1.23
CA GLU A 89 -12.69 -17.94 1.81
C GLU A 89 -13.27 -16.95 0.80
N THR A 90 -12.45 -16.47 -0.15
CA THR A 90 -12.85 -15.43 -1.13
C THR A 90 -12.86 -15.90 -2.58
N ASP A 91 -12.61 -17.19 -2.84
CA ASP A 91 -12.55 -17.77 -4.19
C ASP A 91 -13.84 -17.55 -4.99
N ALA A 92 -15.00 -17.64 -4.33
CA ALA A 92 -16.31 -17.47 -4.95
C ALA A 92 -16.55 -16.05 -5.50
N ILE A 93 -15.80 -15.06 -5.02
CA ILE A 93 -15.92 -13.65 -5.43
C ILE A 93 -14.67 -13.11 -6.14
N ALA A 94 -13.60 -13.90 -6.26
CA ALA A 94 -12.31 -13.46 -6.79
C ALA A 94 -12.42 -12.85 -8.20
N ASP A 95 -13.25 -13.41 -9.07
CA ASP A 95 -13.40 -12.94 -10.46
C ASP A 95 -14.53 -11.90 -10.64
N ARG A 96 -15.27 -11.58 -9.57
CA ARG A 96 -16.29 -10.53 -9.57
C ARG A 96 -15.67 -9.15 -9.62
N LYS A 97 -16.40 -8.19 -10.16
CA LYS A 97 -15.98 -6.78 -10.19
C LYS A 97 -16.02 -6.19 -8.78
N LEU A 98 -15.15 -5.21 -8.51
CA LEU A 98 -15.11 -4.51 -7.23
C LEU A 98 -16.49 -3.95 -6.84
N GLU A 99 -17.20 -3.35 -7.80
CA GLU A 99 -18.54 -2.80 -7.57
C GLU A 99 -19.56 -3.89 -7.17
N GLU A 100 -19.44 -5.11 -7.70
CA GLU A 100 -20.36 -6.22 -7.42
C GLU A 100 -20.22 -6.78 -5.99
N VAL A 101 -19.08 -6.54 -5.35
CA VAL A 101 -18.80 -6.94 -3.96
C VAL A 101 -18.93 -5.77 -2.96
N GLY A 102 -19.47 -4.63 -3.43
CA GLY A 102 -19.75 -3.46 -2.60
C GLY A 102 -18.61 -2.44 -2.51
N VAL A 103 -17.53 -2.62 -3.26
CA VAL A 103 -16.42 -1.66 -3.34
C VAL A 103 -16.74 -0.61 -4.41
N VAL A 104 -17.35 0.47 -3.97
CA VAL A 104 -17.79 1.61 -4.80
C VAL A 104 -16.90 2.84 -4.61
N ASN A 105 -17.17 3.90 -5.36
CA ASN A 105 -16.46 5.18 -5.20
C ASN A 105 -16.57 5.71 -3.76
N GLY A 106 -15.44 6.14 -3.20
CA GLY A 106 -15.33 6.66 -1.85
C GLY A 106 -15.28 5.58 -0.76
N CYS A 107 -15.37 4.28 -1.13
CA CYS A 107 -15.28 3.18 -0.17
C CYS A 107 -13.93 3.20 0.55
N LEU A 108 -13.97 3.03 1.88
CA LEU A 108 -12.77 2.91 2.70
C LEU A 108 -12.55 1.44 3.04
N LEU A 109 -11.40 0.92 2.62
CA LEU A 109 -10.96 -0.42 2.92
C LEU A 109 -9.98 -0.38 4.09
N SER A 110 -10.14 -1.29 5.04
CA SER A 110 -9.11 -1.60 6.02
C SER A 110 -8.35 -2.82 5.51
N CYS A 111 -7.09 -2.61 5.15
CA CYS A 111 -6.21 -3.68 4.67
C CYS A 111 -5.19 -4.04 5.76
N ASP A 112 -5.04 -5.32 6.03
CA ASP A 112 -4.12 -5.87 7.01
C ASP A 112 -3.22 -6.91 6.34
N ASP A 113 -1.98 -7.00 6.80
CA ASP A 113 -1.07 -8.10 6.51
C ASP A 113 -0.45 -8.51 7.85
N PHE A 114 -0.97 -9.61 8.39
CA PHE A 114 -0.56 -10.11 9.70
C PHE A 114 0.89 -10.58 9.73
N LEU A 115 1.42 -11.07 8.61
CA LEU A 115 2.80 -11.56 8.51
C LEU A 115 3.80 -10.40 8.62
N GLN A 116 3.47 -9.26 8.03
CA GLN A 116 4.31 -8.06 8.05
C GLN A 116 3.97 -7.09 9.20
N GLN A 117 2.92 -7.36 9.97
CA GLN A 117 2.34 -6.41 10.95
C GLN A 117 2.02 -5.05 10.31
N PHE A 118 1.50 -5.09 9.10
CA PHE A 118 1.26 -3.90 8.28
C PHE A 118 -0.24 -3.66 8.07
N LYS A 119 -0.73 -2.55 8.63
CA LYS A 119 -2.10 -2.07 8.44
C LYS A 119 -2.10 -0.77 7.66
N VAL A 120 -3.01 -0.64 6.70
CA VAL A 120 -3.20 0.57 5.90
C VAL A 120 -4.67 0.72 5.53
N ARG A 121 -5.15 1.96 5.55
CA ARG A 121 -6.50 2.31 5.08
C ARG A 121 -6.42 2.80 3.64
N VAL A 122 -7.22 2.21 2.78
CA VAL A 122 -7.22 2.47 1.34
C VAL A 122 -8.58 3.02 0.94
N GLN A 123 -8.62 4.29 0.53
CA GLN A 123 -9.83 4.87 -0.05
C GLN A 123 -9.86 4.58 -1.56
N VAL A 124 -10.95 3.98 -2.04
CA VAL A 124 -11.16 3.71 -3.46
C VAL A 124 -11.79 4.93 -4.13
N SER A 125 -11.19 5.41 -5.22
CA SER A 125 -11.73 6.44 -6.10
C SER A 125 -12.07 5.83 -7.46
N HIS A 126 -13.35 5.81 -7.81
CA HIS A 126 -13.81 5.32 -9.10
C HIS A 126 -13.41 6.31 -10.21
N ASP A 127 -12.81 5.79 -11.29
CA ASP A 127 -12.58 6.55 -12.51
C ASP A 127 -12.93 5.68 -13.73
N GLY A 128 -14.04 6.01 -14.40
CA GLY A 128 -14.53 5.26 -15.57
C GLY A 128 -13.68 5.46 -16.84
N THR A 129 -12.69 6.35 -16.81
CA THR A 129 -11.75 6.58 -17.93
C THR A 129 -10.56 5.64 -17.92
N LEU A 130 -10.38 4.87 -16.83
CA LEU A 130 -9.32 3.87 -16.70
C LEU A 130 -9.79 2.51 -17.25
N GLU A 131 -8.94 1.88 -18.05
CA GLU A 131 -9.14 0.57 -18.70
C GLU A 131 -8.50 -0.58 -17.90
#